data_AF-A0A077W9Z7-F1
#
_entry.id   AF-A0A077W9Z7-F1
#
_cell.length_a   1.000
_cell.length_b   1.000
_cell.length_c   1.000
_cell.angle_alpha   90.00
_cell.angle_beta   90.00
_cell.angle_gamma   90.00
#
_symmetry.space_group_name_H-M   'P 1'
#
loop_
_entity.id
_entity.type
_entity.pdbx_description
1 polymer ?
#
loop_
_entity_poly.entity_id
_entity_poly.type
_entity_poly.pdbx_seq_one_letter_code
_entity_poly.pdbx_strand_id
1 'polypeptide(L)'
;MAVNLIPGEFSAFTIAVAILSGFIVFFGYVSMFIKERMFLSEAFVAVIIGIIAGPLVTNGINPYAWENSDEITKQLTRCIIAIQVMAVGIELPKHYMKKDWLTMFMLLMPVMIFMWLVSGLIVWMFVPPITYLESLVIGACVCPTDPILANSVVKGRFAEKHVPSHIRNALSAESGANDGMGFPFLFLAIFLLGEDHVGKAIGKWIYETCLFQIALSCVIGVVVGYVARKMLQWSERQ
;
A
#
# COMPACT_ATOMS: atom_id res chain seq x y z
N MET A 1 26.05 29.76 6.23
CA MET A 1 25.45 30.17 7.51
C MET A 1 25.73 29.06 8.50
N ALA A 2 26.79 29.22 9.30
CA ALA A 2 27.22 28.19 10.24
C ALA A 2 26.23 28.13 11.41
N VAL A 3 25.65 26.96 11.65
CA VAL A 3 24.76 26.71 12.78
C VAL A 3 25.64 26.67 14.04
N ASN A 4 25.67 27.77 14.79
CA ASN A 4 26.30 27.83 16.11
C ASN A 4 25.49 26.97 17.08
N LEU A 5 25.87 25.70 17.22
CA LEU A 5 25.37 24.81 18.26
C LEU A 5 26.05 25.18 19.59
N ILE A 6 25.35 25.99 20.40
CA ILE A 6 25.76 26.25 21.79
C ILE A 6 25.41 25.00 22.61
N PRO A 7 26.38 24.36 23.30
CA PRO A 7 26.13 23.17 24.09
C PRO A 7 25.33 23.56 25.36
N GLY A 8 24.04 23.20 25.41
CA GLY A 8 23.24 23.31 26.65
C GLY A 8 21.91 24.04 26.54
N GLU A 9 21.52 24.60 25.38
CA GLU A 9 20.15 25.10 25.24
C GLU A 9 19.18 23.94 24.98
N PHE A 10 18.23 23.76 25.90
CA PHE A 10 17.01 22.98 25.68
C PHE A 10 16.13 23.70 24.65
N SER A 11 16.61 23.80 23.41
CA SER A 11 15.83 24.30 22.29
C SER A 11 14.71 23.31 21.98
N ALA A 12 13.55 23.82 21.56
CA ALA A 12 12.43 23.01 21.11
C ALA A 12 12.85 22.00 20.03
N PHE A 13 13.85 22.36 19.21
CA PHE A 13 14.44 21.45 18.23
C PHE A 13 15.17 20.26 18.87
N THR A 14 16.04 20.50 19.86
CA THR A 14 16.77 19.45 20.57
C THR A 14 15.81 18.52 21.33
N ILE A 15 14.75 19.07 21.93
CA ILE A 15 13.70 18.30 22.60
C ILE A 15 12.94 17.45 21.58
N ALA A 16 12.54 18.01 20.44
CA ALA A 16 11.84 17.28 19.38
C ALA A 16 12.69 16.13 18.83
N VAL A 17 13.98 16.36 18.56
CA VAL A 17 14.91 15.32 18.10
C VAL A 17 15.09 14.24 19.17
N ALA A 18 15.20 14.60 20.45
CA ALA A 18 15.33 13.63 21.55
C ALA A 18 14.07 12.76 21.70
N ILE A 19 12.87 13.38 21.63
CA ILE A 19 11.59 12.66 21.69
C ILE A 19 11.45 11.72 20.49
N LEU A 20 11.73 12.21 19.27
CA LEU A 20 11.65 11.41 18.06
C LEU A 20 12.63 10.21 18.13
N SER A 21 13.88 10.47 18.54
CA SER A 21 14.91 9.43 18.66
C SER A 21 14.55 8.41 19.74
N GLY A 22 14.08 8.87 20.90
CA GLY A 22 13.62 8.00 21.98
C GLY A 22 12.42 7.14 21.56
N PHE A 23 11.46 7.74 20.84
CA PHE A 23 10.34 7.01 20.27
C PHE A 23 10.80 5.94 19.27
N ILE A 24 11.72 6.26 18.35
CA ILE A 24 12.25 5.31 17.36
C ILE A 24 12.94 4.12 18.06
N VAL A 25 13.78 4.38 19.06
CA VAL A 25 14.48 3.33 19.80
C VAL A 25 13.49 2.45 20.60
N PHE A 26 12.56 3.08 21.31
CA PHE A 26 11.53 2.37 22.07
C PHE A 26 10.65 1.51 21.16
N PHE A 27 10.15 2.10 20.08
CA PHE A 27 9.32 1.40 19.08
C PHE A 27 10.10 0.27 18.42
N GLY A 28 11.37 0.48 18.05
CA GLY A 28 12.22 -0.57 17.48
C GLY A 28 12.42 -1.76 18.42
N TYR A 29 12.66 -1.50 19.71
CA TYR A 29 12.82 -2.55 20.72
C TYR A 29 11.53 -3.33 20.96
N VAL A 30 10.40 -2.63 21.13
CA VAL A 30 9.09 -3.24 21.34
C VAL A 30 8.64 -4.01 20.09
N SER A 31 8.83 -3.44 18.90
CA SER A 31 8.51 -4.08 17.62
C SER A 31 9.29 -5.38 17.43
N MET A 32 10.60 -5.38 17.72
CA MET A 32 11.42 -6.58 17.64
C MET A 32 10.93 -7.67 18.60
N PHE A 33 10.59 -7.31 19.84
CA PHE A 33 10.05 -8.25 20.82
C PHE A 33 8.69 -8.83 20.38
N ILE A 34 7.77 -8.00 19.91
CA ILE A 34 6.45 -8.43 19.44
C ILE A 34 6.59 -9.38 18.25
N LYS A 35 7.44 -9.01 17.28
CA LYS A 35 7.67 -9.76 16.05
C LYS A 35 8.34 -11.11 16.30
N GLU A 36 9.38 -11.15 17.14
CA GLU A 36 10.15 -12.38 17.37
C GLU A 36 9.53 -13.31 18.41
N ARG A 37 8.74 -12.80 19.37
CA ARG A 37 8.21 -13.61 20.48
C ARG A 37 6.70 -13.84 20.42
N MET A 38 5.93 -12.87 19.95
CA MET A 38 4.46 -12.97 19.96
C MET A 38 3.85 -13.26 18.58
N PHE A 39 4.65 -13.27 17.51
CA PHE A 39 4.21 -13.53 16.13
C PHE A 39 3.00 -12.66 15.70
N LEU A 40 2.88 -11.47 16.27
CA LEU A 40 1.80 -10.53 15.96
C LEU A 40 2.19 -9.62 14.79
N SER A 41 1.23 -9.36 13.91
CA SER A 41 1.40 -8.41 12.81
C SER A 41 1.57 -6.98 13.34
N GLU A 42 2.55 -6.27 12.80
CA GLU A 42 2.80 -4.85 13.09
C GLU A 42 1.54 -3.99 12.82
N ALA A 43 0.75 -4.35 11.81
CA ALA A 43 -0.52 -3.69 11.48
C ALA A 43 -1.56 -3.82 12.60
N PHE A 44 -1.66 -4.99 13.24
CA PHE A 44 -2.60 -5.21 14.33
C PHE A 44 -2.24 -4.36 15.55
N VAL A 45 -0.95 -4.30 15.89
CA VAL A 45 -0.45 -3.45 16.97
C VAL A 45 -0.69 -1.97 16.65
N ALA A 46 -0.42 -1.54 15.42
CA ALA A 46 -0.65 -0.17 14.99
C ALA A 46 -2.13 0.23 15.07
N VAL A 47 -3.06 -0.67 14.73
CA VAL A 47 -4.51 -0.45 14.88
C VAL A 47 -4.89 -0.28 16.34
N ILE A 48 -4.40 -1.14 17.24
CA ILE A 48 -4.68 -1.02 18.69
C ILE A 48 -4.16 0.32 19.23
N ILE A 49 -2.91 0.68 18.91
CA ILE A 49 -2.33 1.95 19.32
C ILE A 49 -3.15 3.11 18.74
N GLY A 50 -3.56 3.04 17.49
CA GLY A 50 -4.42 4.03 16.84
C GLY A 50 -5.79 4.18 17.51
N ILE A 51 -6.41 3.09 17.94
CA ILE A 51 -7.68 3.11 18.69
C ILE A 51 -7.48 3.77 20.06
N ILE A 52 -6.40 3.44 20.77
CA ILE A 52 -6.09 4.00 22.08
C ILE A 52 -5.75 5.50 21.96
N ALA A 53 -4.87 5.88 21.03
CA ALA A 53 -4.47 7.26 20.78
C ALA A 53 -5.59 8.11 20.16
N GLY A 54 -6.52 7.45 19.47
CA GLY A 54 -7.62 8.07 18.74
C GLY A 54 -8.72 8.65 19.65
N PRO A 55 -9.76 9.24 19.03
CA PRO A 55 -10.87 9.87 19.74
C PRO A 55 -11.70 8.91 20.59
N LEU A 56 -11.60 7.59 20.37
CA LEU A 56 -12.39 6.60 21.10
C LEU A 56 -11.96 6.44 22.57
N VAL A 57 -10.67 6.60 22.88
CA VAL A 57 -10.12 6.33 24.22
C VAL A 57 -9.44 7.55 24.83
N THR A 58 -8.34 8.02 24.25
CA THR A 58 -7.56 9.14 24.83
C THR A 58 -7.82 10.48 24.17
N ASN A 59 -8.37 10.49 22.94
CA ASN A 59 -8.56 11.69 22.12
C ASN A 59 -7.28 12.52 21.92
N GLY A 60 -6.11 11.86 21.96
CA GLY A 60 -4.82 12.51 21.77
C GLY A 60 -4.54 12.87 20.31
N ILE A 61 -4.98 12.02 19.37
CA ILE A 61 -4.94 12.25 17.93
C ILE A 61 -6.37 12.16 17.41
N ASN A 62 -6.95 13.30 17.03
CA ASN A 62 -8.30 13.37 16.50
C ASN A 62 -8.31 13.91 15.06
N PRO A 63 -8.24 13.03 14.05
CA PRO A 63 -8.29 13.43 12.65
C PRO A 63 -9.58 14.16 12.27
N TYR A 64 -10.70 13.90 12.94
CA TYR A 64 -11.98 14.56 12.65
C TYR A 64 -12.01 16.04 13.04
N ALA A 65 -11.11 16.47 13.92
CA ALA A 65 -10.97 17.86 14.31
C ALA A 65 -10.05 18.65 13.36
N TRP A 66 -9.39 17.98 12.41
CA TRP A 66 -8.47 18.63 11.48
C TRP A 66 -9.22 19.30 10.35
N GLU A 67 -8.81 20.53 10.02
CA GLU A 67 -9.25 21.17 8.79
C GLU A 67 -8.69 20.37 7.60
N ASN A 68 -9.56 19.93 6.69
CA ASN A 68 -9.22 19.09 5.53
C ASN A 68 -8.71 17.66 5.88
N SER A 69 -9.25 17.03 6.92
CA SER A 69 -8.94 15.64 7.33
C SER A 69 -8.86 14.65 6.17
N ASP A 70 -9.82 14.71 5.24
CA ASP A 70 -9.97 13.75 4.14
C ASP A 70 -8.85 13.91 3.12
N GLU A 71 -8.48 15.15 2.78
CA GLU A 71 -7.42 15.43 1.84
C GLU A 71 -6.05 15.08 2.44
N ILE A 72 -5.83 15.40 3.72
CA ILE A 72 -4.61 14.99 4.45
C ILE A 72 -4.47 13.46 4.44
N THR A 73 -5.55 12.76 4.81
CA THR A 73 -5.57 11.29 4.85
C THR A 73 -5.28 10.71 3.47
N LYS A 74 -5.95 11.19 2.44
CA LYS A 74 -5.75 10.76 1.05
C LYS A 74 -4.31 10.96 0.57
N GLN A 75 -3.70 12.11 0.83
CA GLN A 75 -2.32 12.36 0.41
C GLN A 75 -1.31 11.51 1.21
N LEU A 76 -1.53 11.34 2.51
CA LEU A 76 -0.73 10.43 3.34
C LEU A 76 -0.82 8.99 2.82
N THR A 77 -2.02 8.46 2.59
CA THR A 77 -2.22 7.10 2.07
C THR A 77 -1.58 6.93 0.69
N ARG A 78 -1.66 7.93 -0.19
CA ARG A 78 -0.97 7.91 -1.50
C ARG A 78 0.54 7.77 -1.35
N CYS A 79 1.15 8.55 -0.46
CA CYS A 79 2.59 8.45 -0.19
C CYS A 79 2.96 7.07 0.36
N ILE A 80 2.17 6.55 1.31
CA ILE A 80 2.40 5.23 1.93
C ILE A 80 2.34 4.12 0.88
N ILE A 81 1.28 4.07 0.07
CA ILE A 81 1.12 3.07 -1.00
C ILE A 81 2.28 3.18 -2.01
N ALA A 82 2.65 4.41 -2.42
CA ALA A 82 3.76 4.60 -3.36
C ALA A 82 5.09 4.03 -2.82
N ILE A 83 5.40 4.27 -1.54
CA ILE A 83 6.61 3.75 -0.89
C ILE A 83 6.54 2.23 -0.75
N GLN A 84 5.39 1.68 -0.34
CA GLN A 84 5.18 0.25 -0.13
C GLN A 84 5.33 -0.55 -1.42
N VAL A 85 4.64 -0.13 -2.49
CA VAL A 85 4.73 -0.78 -3.81
C VAL A 85 6.15 -0.68 -4.38
N MET A 86 6.81 0.48 -4.21
CA MET A 86 8.21 0.63 -4.61
C MET A 86 9.14 -0.31 -3.85
N ALA A 87 8.98 -0.44 -2.52
CA ALA A 87 9.79 -1.32 -1.70
C ALA A 87 9.67 -2.78 -2.15
N VAL A 88 8.45 -3.26 -2.41
CA VAL A 88 8.21 -4.60 -2.96
C VAL A 88 8.91 -4.76 -4.32
N GLY A 89 8.80 -3.77 -5.20
CA GLY A 89 9.47 -3.80 -6.51
C GLY A 89 11.00 -3.93 -6.43
N ILE A 90 11.63 -3.34 -5.40
CA ILE A 90 13.08 -3.40 -5.18
C ILE A 90 13.50 -4.75 -4.59
N GLU A 91 12.70 -5.33 -3.70
CA GLU A 91 12.99 -6.60 -3.02
C GLU A 91 12.88 -7.81 -3.95
N LEU A 92 12.08 -7.73 -5.00
CA LEU A 92 11.86 -8.86 -5.92
C LEU A 92 13.12 -9.22 -6.72
N PRO A 93 13.34 -10.51 -7.03
CA PRO A 93 14.46 -10.95 -7.84
C PRO A 93 14.48 -10.28 -9.23
N LYS A 94 15.69 -10.10 -9.79
CA LYS A 94 15.85 -9.56 -11.14
C LYS A 94 15.04 -10.38 -12.15
N HIS A 95 14.24 -9.68 -12.96
CA HIS A 95 13.39 -10.25 -14.01
C HIS A 95 12.29 -11.22 -13.51
N TYR A 96 11.91 -11.15 -12.23
CA TYR A 96 10.86 -12.03 -11.67
C TYR A 96 9.56 -11.98 -12.48
N MET A 97 9.06 -10.77 -12.78
CA MET A 97 7.84 -10.56 -13.58
C MET A 97 7.91 -11.15 -14.99
N LYS A 98 9.10 -11.37 -15.56
CA LYS A 98 9.26 -12.05 -16.86
C LYS A 98 9.33 -13.57 -16.71
N LYS A 99 9.95 -14.05 -15.63
CA LYS A 99 10.16 -15.48 -15.40
C LYS A 99 8.86 -16.18 -14.98
N ASP A 100 8.13 -15.58 -14.05
CA ASP A 100 6.92 -16.15 -13.44
C ASP A 100 5.65 -15.39 -13.90
N TRP A 101 5.67 -14.87 -15.13
CA TRP A 101 4.59 -14.05 -15.69
C TRP A 101 3.24 -14.78 -15.69
N LEU A 102 3.22 -16.08 -16.00
CA LEU A 102 1.97 -16.85 -16.03
C LEU A 102 1.29 -16.91 -14.65
N THR A 103 2.09 -17.09 -13.58
CA THR A 103 1.60 -17.07 -12.20
C THR A 103 1.03 -15.70 -11.85
N MET A 104 1.76 -14.63 -12.18
CA MET A 104 1.31 -13.26 -11.92
C MET A 104 0.05 -12.92 -12.71
N PHE A 105 -0.03 -13.33 -13.98
CA PHE A 105 -1.22 -13.15 -14.81
C PHE A 105 -2.43 -13.86 -14.22
N MET A 106 -2.27 -15.12 -13.79
CA MET A 106 -3.35 -15.90 -13.19
C MET A 106 -3.87 -15.25 -11.89
N LEU A 107 -2.98 -14.76 -11.04
CA LEU A 107 -3.37 -14.13 -9.77
C LEU A 107 -4.02 -12.75 -9.98
N LEU A 108 -3.42 -11.91 -10.81
CA LEU A 108 -3.84 -10.51 -10.96
C LEU A 108 -5.03 -10.30 -11.89
N MET A 109 -5.32 -11.24 -12.80
CA MET A 109 -6.41 -11.12 -13.75
C MET A 109 -7.62 -12.00 -13.36
N PRO A 110 -7.67 -13.32 -13.66
CA PRO A 110 -8.88 -14.09 -13.42
C PRO A 110 -9.20 -14.25 -11.93
N VAL A 111 -8.20 -14.48 -11.07
CA VAL A 111 -8.43 -14.65 -9.62
C VAL A 111 -8.90 -13.34 -9.01
N MET A 112 -8.23 -12.22 -9.29
CA MET A 112 -8.61 -10.92 -8.75
C MET A 112 -9.98 -10.45 -9.26
N ILE A 113 -10.32 -10.66 -10.54
CA ILE A 113 -11.66 -10.37 -11.07
C ILE A 113 -12.72 -11.21 -10.34
N PHE A 114 -12.46 -12.49 -10.12
CA PHE A 114 -13.38 -13.37 -9.40
C PHE A 114 -13.56 -12.91 -7.95
N MET A 115 -12.46 -12.57 -7.25
CA MET A 115 -12.51 -12.01 -5.90
C MET A 115 -13.33 -10.72 -5.85
N TRP A 116 -13.12 -9.81 -6.80
CA TRP A 116 -13.87 -8.55 -6.88
C TRP A 116 -15.38 -8.77 -7.02
N LEU A 117 -15.80 -9.64 -7.94
CA LEU A 117 -17.21 -9.94 -8.20
C LEU A 117 -17.87 -10.64 -7.01
N VAL A 118 -17.17 -11.61 -6.39
CA VAL A 118 -17.67 -12.37 -5.23
C VAL A 118 -17.77 -11.46 -4.00
N SER A 119 -16.75 -10.65 -3.72
CA SER A 119 -16.80 -9.70 -2.61
C SER A 119 -17.92 -8.67 -2.80
N GLY A 120 -18.11 -8.14 -4.02
CA GLY A 120 -19.24 -7.27 -4.32
C GLY A 120 -20.60 -7.96 -4.12
N LEU A 121 -20.71 -9.24 -4.47
CA LEU A 121 -21.94 -10.02 -4.27
C LEU A 121 -22.25 -10.23 -2.78
N ILE A 122 -21.24 -10.56 -1.98
CA ILE A 122 -21.38 -10.72 -0.54
C ILE A 122 -21.82 -9.38 0.07
N VAL A 123 -21.14 -8.28 -0.24
CA VAL A 123 -21.48 -6.95 0.30
C VAL A 123 -22.92 -6.55 -0.06
N TRP A 124 -23.34 -6.79 -1.31
CA TRP A 124 -24.71 -6.52 -1.75
C TRP A 124 -25.75 -7.33 -0.96
N MET A 125 -25.46 -8.60 -0.65
CA MET A 125 -26.37 -9.48 0.10
C MET A 125 -26.53 -9.07 1.56
N PHE A 126 -25.47 -8.57 2.20
CA PHE A 126 -25.45 -8.29 3.64
C PHE A 126 -25.73 -6.82 4.00
N VAL A 127 -25.62 -5.88 3.06
CA VAL A 127 -25.77 -4.44 3.32
C VAL A 127 -26.90 -3.81 2.47
N PRO A 128 -28.19 -4.07 2.77
CA PRO A 128 -29.29 -3.29 2.19
C PRO A 128 -29.22 -1.83 2.66
N PRO A 129 -29.54 -0.81 1.84
CA PRO A 129 -30.23 -0.83 0.54
C PRO A 129 -29.33 -0.52 -0.68
N ILE A 130 -28.06 -0.95 -0.70
CA ILE A 130 -27.14 -0.60 -1.80
C ILE A 130 -27.43 -1.41 -3.07
N THR A 131 -27.14 -0.81 -4.23
CA THR A 131 -27.13 -1.48 -5.53
C THR A 131 -25.91 -2.38 -5.68
N TYR A 132 -25.98 -3.34 -6.61
CA TYR A 132 -24.82 -4.20 -6.91
C TYR A 132 -23.62 -3.42 -7.48
N LEU A 133 -23.85 -2.30 -8.18
CA LEU A 133 -22.75 -1.46 -8.67
C LEU A 133 -22.05 -0.73 -7.52
N GLU A 134 -22.79 -0.21 -6.54
CA GLU A 134 -22.23 0.38 -5.33
C GLU A 134 -21.46 -0.66 -4.51
N SER A 135 -21.95 -1.91 -4.44
CA SER A 135 -21.22 -2.98 -3.77
C SER A 135 -19.94 -3.38 -4.50
N LEU A 136 -19.87 -3.24 -5.84
CA LEU A 136 -18.64 -3.43 -6.61
C LEU A 136 -17.60 -2.33 -6.34
N VAL A 137 -18.01 -1.10 -6.03
CA VAL A 137 -17.08 -0.05 -5.56
C VAL A 137 -16.44 -0.48 -4.25
N ILE A 138 -17.24 -0.96 -3.29
CA ILE A 138 -16.73 -1.48 -2.01
C ILE A 138 -15.86 -2.73 -2.24
N GLY A 139 -16.30 -3.63 -3.12
CA GLY A 139 -15.54 -4.82 -3.50
C GLY A 139 -14.17 -4.48 -4.07
N ALA A 140 -14.04 -3.40 -4.84
CA ALA A 140 -12.77 -2.96 -5.40
C ALA A 140 -11.79 -2.47 -4.32
N CYS A 141 -12.30 -1.95 -3.19
CA CYS A 141 -11.48 -1.57 -2.03
C CYS A 141 -11.04 -2.78 -1.19
N VAL A 142 -11.79 -3.89 -1.23
CA VAL A 142 -11.54 -5.09 -0.43
C VAL A 142 -10.71 -6.14 -1.18
N CYS A 143 -10.77 -6.13 -2.51
CA CYS A 143 -10.11 -7.13 -3.35
C CYS A 143 -8.57 -7.12 -3.29
N PRO A 144 -7.86 -5.97 -3.27
CA PRO A 144 -6.40 -5.94 -3.15
C PRO A 144 -5.94 -6.56 -1.83
N THR A 145 -4.98 -7.48 -1.89
CA THR A 145 -4.44 -8.17 -0.70
C THR A 145 -3.16 -7.48 -0.20
N ASP A 146 -3.16 -7.09 1.07
CA ASP A 146 -2.15 -6.19 1.65
C ASP A 146 -0.74 -6.80 1.74
N PRO A 147 0.29 -6.12 1.19
CA PRO A 147 1.69 -6.51 1.36
C PRO A 147 2.18 -6.51 2.80
N ILE A 148 1.67 -5.65 3.69
CA ILE A 148 2.11 -5.59 5.09
C ILE A 148 1.69 -6.85 5.84
N LEU A 149 0.41 -7.25 5.73
CA LEU A 149 -0.06 -8.51 6.28
C LEU A 149 0.62 -9.71 5.61
N ALA A 150 0.78 -9.72 4.29
CA ALA A 150 1.50 -10.78 3.58
C ALA A 150 2.96 -10.89 4.05
N ASN A 151 3.63 -9.76 4.29
CA ASN A 151 5.01 -9.70 4.80
C ASN A 151 5.16 -10.38 6.17
N SER A 152 4.13 -10.39 7.02
CA SER A 152 4.20 -11.12 8.30
C SER A 152 4.31 -12.64 8.12
N VAL A 153 3.82 -13.18 6.99
CA VAL A 153 3.84 -14.62 6.65
C VAL A 153 5.02 -14.95 5.73
N VAL A 154 5.49 -13.97 4.96
CA VAL A 154 6.54 -14.13 3.95
C VAL A 154 7.93 -13.79 4.49
N LYS A 155 8.04 -12.90 5.49
CA LYS A 155 9.31 -12.43 6.04
C LYS A 155 9.48 -12.86 7.50
N GLY A 156 10.74 -12.91 7.94
CA GLY A 156 11.13 -13.28 9.29
C GLY A 156 11.61 -14.73 9.41
N ARG A 157 12.26 -15.04 10.54
CA ARG A 157 12.94 -16.32 10.78
C ARG A 157 12.02 -17.54 10.62
N PHE A 158 10.75 -17.41 10.99
CA PHE A 158 9.78 -18.50 10.85
C PHE A 158 9.44 -18.76 9.38
N ALA A 159 9.12 -17.71 8.63
CA ALA A 159 8.79 -17.79 7.21
C ALA A 159 9.98 -18.29 6.37
N GLU A 160 11.18 -17.80 6.66
CA GLU A 160 12.42 -18.23 5.99
C GLU A 160 12.71 -19.72 6.17
N LYS A 161 12.34 -20.27 7.34
CA LYS A 161 12.57 -21.68 7.68
C LYS A 161 11.51 -22.61 7.12
N HIS A 162 10.26 -22.17 7.01
CA HIS A 162 9.12 -23.05 6.68
C HIS A 162 8.47 -22.77 5.32
N VAL A 163 8.72 -21.61 4.70
CA VAL A 163 8.11 -21.23 3.42
C VAL A 163 9.18 -21.17 2.32
N PRO A 164 9.06 -21.98 1.25
CA PRO A 164 9.98 -21.95 0.12
C PRO A 164 10.12 -20.55 -0.50
N SER A 165 11.32 -20.21 -0.96
CA SER A 165 11.62 -18.88 -1.51
C SER A 165 10.76 -18.50 -2.72
N HIS A 166 10.35 -19.48 -3.55
CA HIS A 166 9.50 -19.21 -4.71
C HIS A 166 8.09 -18.78 -4.32
N ILE A 167 7.49 -19.39 -3.28
CA ILE A 167 6.17 -19.00 -2.75
C ILE A 167 6.25 -17.61 -2.11
N ARG A 168 7.32 -17.36 -1.36
CA ARG A 168 7.57 -16.04 -0.75
C ARG A 168 7.64 -14.93 -1.80
N ASN A 169 8.42 -15.13 -2.86
CA ASN A 169 8.52 -14.17 -3.94
C ASN A 169 7.19 -13.99 -4.69
N ALA A 170 6.42 -15.08 -4.89
CA ALA A 170 5.12 -15.02 -5.54
C ALA A 170 4.11 -14.20 -4.72
N LEU A 171 4.02 -14.46 -3.41
CA LEU A 171 3.14 -13.72 -2.50
C LEU A 171 3.54 -12.25 -2.37
N SER A 172 4.85 -11.94 -2.31
CA SER A 172 5.32 -10.56 -2.33
C SER A 172 4.99 -9.87 -3.65
N ALA A 173 5.19 -10.53 -4.79
CA ALA A 173 4.88 -9.96 -6.09
C ALA A 173 3.38 -9.76 -6.32
N GLU A 174 2.55 -10.71 -5.90
CA GLU A 174 1.08 -10.61 -5.94
C GLU A 174 0.61 -9.43 -5.11
N SER A 175 1.04 -9.34 -3.84
CA SER A 175 0.62 -8.28 -2.92
C SER A 175 1.06 -6.89 -3.38
N GLY A 176 2.28 -6.72 -3.90
CA GLY A 176 2.70 -5.42 -4.45
C GLY A 176 2.00 -5.06 -5.77
N ALA A 177 1.69 -6.02 -6.63
CA ALA A 177 1.08 -5.76 -7.92
C ALA A 177 -0.43 -5.55 -7.85
N ASN A 178 -1.11 -6.16 -6.88
CA ASN A 178 -2.55 -6.02 -6.73
C ASN A 178 -2.97 -4.61 -6.24
N ASP A 179 -2.12 -3.91 -5.49
CA ASP A 179 -2.38 -2.54 -5.00
C ASP A 179 -2.61 -1.59 -6.19
N GLY A 180 -1.86 -1.79 -7.28
CA GLY A 180 -2.07 -1.07 -8.54
C GLY A 180 -3.29 -1.55 -9.32
N MET A 181 -3.60 -2.85 -9.28
CA MET A 181 -4.72 -3.46 -10.01
C MET A 181 -6.09 -3.17 -9.39
N GLY A 182 -6.17 -2.70 -8.14
CA GLY A 182 -7.44 -2.24 -7.57
C GLY A 182 -8.01 -1.00 -8.29
N PHE A 183 -7.13 -0.16 -8.83
CA PHE A 183 -7.48 1.09 -9.51
C PHE A 183 -8.43 0.90 -10.70
N PRO A 184 -8.14 0.02 -11.70
CA PRO A 184 -9.08 -0.22 -12.81
C PRO A 184 -10.44 -0.76 -12.35
N PHE A 185 -10.51 -1.61 -11.33
CA PHE A 185 -11.79 -2.13 -10.84
C PHE A 185 -12.63 -1.05 -10.16
N LEU A 186 -12.00 -0.19 -9.36
CA LEU A 186 -12.67 0.91 -8.68
C LEU A 186 -13.27 1.90 -9.70
N PHE A 187 -12.47 2.35 -10.66
CA PHE A 187 -12.93 3.33 -11.65
C PHE A 187 -13.93 2.77 -12.65
N LEU A 188 -13.87 1.46 -12.96
CA LEU A 188 -14.91 0.82 -13.77
C LEU A 188 -16.27 0.90 -13.08
N ALA A 189 -16.34 0.55 -11.79
CA ALA A 189 -17.58 0.64 -11.02
C ALA A 189 -18.08 2.09 -10.90
N ILE A 190 -17.18 3.04 -10.63
CA ILE A 190 -17.54 4.46 -10.52
C ILE A 190 -18.07 5.01 -11.84
N PHE A 191 -17.45 4.70 -12.97
CA PHE A 191 -17.95 5.17 -14.27
C PHE A 191 -19.26 4.50 -14.68
N LEU A 192 -19.48 3.23 -14.33
CA LEU A 192 -20.77 2.57 -14.53
C LEU A 192 -21.89 3.15 -13.65
N LEU A 193 -21.56 3.71 -12.49
CA LEU A 193 -22.51 4.43 -11.63
C LEU A 193 -22.79 5.86 -12.12
N GLY A 194 -21.79 6.53 -12.68
CA GLY A 194 -21.86 7.96 -13.00
C GLY A 194 -22.32 8.30 -14.41
N GLU A 195 -22.35 7.35 -15.34
CA GLU A 195 -22.70 7.60 -16.75
C GLU A 195 -24.00 6.87 -17.14
N ASP A 196 -24.89 7.56 -17.86
CA ASP A 196 -26.20 7.02 -18.27
C ASP A 196 -26.10 5.87 -19.30
N HIS A 197 -24.97 5.79 -20.01
CA HIS A 197 -24.75 4.80 -21.06
C HIS A 197 -23.52 3.95 -20.76
N VAL A 198 -23.73 2.64 -20.64
CA VAL A 198 -22.67 1.64 -20.39
C VAL A 198 -21.53 1.74 -21.41
N GLY A 199 -21.84 1.96 -22.70
CA GLY A 199 -20.81 2.10 -23.73
C GLY A 199 -19.90 3.32 -23.51
N LYS A 200 -20.46 4.43 -23.01
CA LYS A 200 -19.70 5.64 -22.66
C LYS A 200 -18.86 5.41 -21.41
N ALA A 201 -19.41 4.77 -20.38
CA ALA A 201 -18.68 4.38 -19.18
C ALA A 201 -17.45 3.50 -19.51
N ILE A 202 -17.65 2.45 -20.31
CA ILE A 202 -16.56 1.56 -20.74
C ILE A 202 -15.55 2.30 -21.61
N GLY A 203 -16.00 3.14 -22.56
CA GLY A 203 -15.10 3.94 -23.39
C GLY A 203 -14.21 4.87 -22.56
N LYS A 204 -14.81 5.54 -21.57
CA LYS A 204 -14.08 6.41 -20.62
C LYS A 204 -13.11 5.62 -19.75
N TRP A 205 -13.54 4.46 -19.24
CA TRP A 205 -12.67 3.57 -18.49
C TRP A 205 -11.44 3.12 -19.30
N ILE A 206 -11.63 2.67 -20.54
CA ILE A 206 -10.53 2.28 -21.42
C ILE A 206 -9.58 3.46 -21.67
N TYR A 207 -10.12 4.62 -22.01
CA TYR A 207 -9.32 5.78 -22.39
C TYR A 207 -8.64 6.45 -21.19
N GLU A 208 -9.39 6.87 -20.19
CA GLU A 208 -8.88 7.63 -19.04
C GLU A 208 -8.14 6.72 -18.06
N THR A 209 -8.71 5.57 -17.70
CA THR A 209 -8.13 4.69 -16.68
C THR A 209 -7.05 3.79 -17.27
N CYS A 210 -7.36 2.97 -18.28
CA CYS A 210 -6.40 1.99 -18.79
C CYS A 210 -5.26 2.63 -19.60
N LEU A 211 -5.58 3.50 -20.56
CA LEU A 211 -4.56 4.09 -21.43
C LEU A 211 -3.87 5.29 -20.78
N PHE A 212 -4.65 6.28 -20.33
CA PHE A 212 -4.06 7.53 -19.85
C PHE A 212 -3.46 7.42 -18.45
N GLN A 213 -4.14 6.82 -17.48
CA GLN A 213 -3.61 6.71 -16.12
C GLN A 213 -2.65 5.54 -15.97
N ILE A 214 -3.07 4.32 -16.30
CA ILE A 214 -2.26 3.12 -16.06
C ILE A 214 -1.09 3.03 -17.04
N ALA A 215 -1.34 3.00 -18.35
CA ALA A 215 -0.28 2.77 -19.33
C ALA A 215 0.77 3.90 -19.32
N LEU A 216 0.34 5.17 -19.21
CA LEU A 216 1.28 6.29 -19.08
C LEU A 216 2.10 6.21 -17.79
N SER A 217 1.48 5.88 -16.65
CA SER A 217 2.20 5.73 -15.38
C SER A 217 3.23 4.61 -15.43
N CYS A 218 2.91 3.49 -16.11
CA CYS A 218 3.88 2.42 -16.36
C CYS A 218 5.05 2.93 -17.22
N VAL A 219 4.79 3.69 -18.29
CA VAL A 219 5.85 4.27 -19.14
C VAL A 219 6.72 5.22 -18.33
N ILE A 220 6.13 6.13 -17.55
CA ILE A 220 6.86 7.06 -16.69
C ILE A 220 7.70 6.29 -15.67
N GLY A 221 7.12 5.28 -15.01
CA GLY A 221 7.83 4.45 -14.03
C GLY A 221 9.02 3.71 -14.64
N VAL A 222 8.88 3.16 -15.86
CA VAL A 222 9.99 2.52 -16.59
C VAL A 222 11.08 3.54 -16.93
N VAL A 223 10.72 4.72 -17.41
CA VAL A 223 11.68 5.78 -17.77
C VAL A 223 12.44 6.25 -16.54
N VAL A 224 11.74 6.61 -15.45
CA VAL A 224 12.34 7.09 -14.20
C VAL A 224 13.23 6.01 -13.58
N GLY A 225 12.75 4.76 -13.51
CA GLY A 225 13.55 3.64 -13.00
C GLY A 225 14.79 3.36 -13.84
N TYR A 226 14.70 3.47 -15.17
CA TYR A 226 15.85 3.33 -16.06
C TYR A 226 16.88 4.43 -15.87
N VAL A 227 16.44 5.69 -15.78
CA VAL A 227 17.31 6.85 -15.54
C VAL A 227 18.00 6.72 -14.19
N ALA A 228 17.26 6.39 -13.12
CA ALA A 228 17.81 6.18 -11.78
C ALA A 228 18.89 5.08 -11.78
N ARG A 229 18.62 3.95 -12.45
CA ARG A 229 19.61 2.88 -12.64
C ARG A 229 20.87 3.36 -13.35
N LYS A 230 20.73 4.16 -14.41
CA LYS A 230 21.88 4.69 -15.16
C LYS A 230 22.69 5.68 -14.35
N MET A 231 22.05 6.55 -13.58
CA MET A 231 22.71 7.50 -12.69
C MET A 231 23.51 6.79 -11.59
N LEU A 232 22.94 5.76 -10.97
CA LEU A 232 23.65 4.93 -9.97
C LEU A 232 24.89 4.27 -10.56
N GLN A 233 24.76 3.64 -11.73
CA GLN A 233 25.89 3.00 -12.42
C GLN A 233 26.98 3.99 -12.83
N TRP A 234 26.62 5.24 -13.13
CA TRP A 234 27.59 6.28 -13.44
C TRP A 234 28.34 6.73 -12.18
N SER A 235 27.62 6.90 -11.06
CA SER A 235 28.22 7.27 -9.77
C SER A 235 29.15 6.19 -9.21
N GLU A 236 28.85 4.91 -9.40
CA GLU A 236 29.71 3.79 -8.93
C GLU A 236 30.98 3.62 -9.76
N ARG A 237 31.02 4.18 -10.97
CA ARG A 237 32.18 4.09 -11.88
C ARG A 237 33.19 5.23 -11.70
N GLN A 238 32.80 6.29 -10.98
CA GLN A 238 33.68 7.39 -10.59
C GLN A 238 34.36 7.08 -9.26
#